data_AF-A0A1Q8QDB4-F1
#
_entry.id   AF-A0A1Q8QDB4-F1
#
_cell.length_a   1.000
_cell.length_b   1.000
_cell.length_c   1.000
_cell.angle_alpha   90.00
_cell.angle_beta   90.00
_cell.angle_gamma   90.00
#
_symmetry.space_group_name_H-M   'P 1'
#
loop_
_entity.id
_entity.type
_entity.pdbx_description
1 polymer ?
#
loop_
_entity_poly.entity_id
_entity_poly.type
_entity_poly.pdbx_seq_one_letter_code
_entity_poly.pdbx_strand_id
1 'polypeptide(L)'
;MYRLAFAMLWLLAVLACPAAPAGQTGLALAAPPGPADLSRSIETARRGIADHEKTIQGYDTEMRGTAANDPTSARRREEIRILKQHYVREIEALRAKIIDDYKKIQEFRDRGVQ
;
A
#
# COMPACT_ATOMS: atom_id res chain seq x y z
N MET A 1 36.70 34.21 6.70
CA MET A 1 36.46 32.96 5.93
C MET A 1 36.76 31.74 6.80
N TYR A 2 35.94 31.42 7.80
CA TYR A 2 36.13 30.22 8.64
C TYR A 2 34.79 29.72 9.20
N ARG A 3 33.90 29.24 8.32
CA ARG A 3 32.62 28.60 8.70
C ARG A 3 32.43 27.21 8.08
N LEU A 4 33.54 26.53 7.77
CA LEU A 4 33.57 25.17 7.20
C LEU A 4 34.28 24.15 8.10
N ALA A 5 34.49 24.46 9.38
CA ALA A 5 35.20 23.58 10.30
C ALA A 5 34.31 22.89 11.36
N PHE A 6 32.99 23.08 11.31
CA PHE A 6 32.06 22.46 12.27
C PHE A 6 31.31 21.23 11.72
N ALA A 7 31.34 21.01 10.40
CA ALA A 7 30.64 19.88 9.76
C ALA A 7 31.46 18.58 9.70
N MET A 8 32.75 18.63 10.06
CA MET A 8 33.70 17.53 9.86
C MET A 8 34.08 16.81 11.17
N LEU A 9 33.23 16.91 12.19
CA LEU A 9 33.43 16.26 13.50
C LEU A 9 32.29 15.31 13.90
N TRP A 10 31.24 15.21 13.08
CA TRP A 10 30.17 14.21 13.23
C TRP A 10 30.35 12.95 12.37
N LEU A 11 31.35 12.94 11.48
CA LEU A 11 31.61 11.84 10.54
C LEU A 11 32.53 10.74 11.07
N LEU A 12 33.07 10.89 12.29
CA LEU A 12 34.01 9.94 12.90
C LEU A 12 33.48 9.22 14.15
N ALA A 13 32.22 9.43 14.53
CA ALA A 13 31.60 8.78 15.69
C ALA A 13 30.75 7.53 15.35
N VAL A 14 30.62 7.18 14.06
CA VAL A 14 29.88 5.98 13.62
C VAL A 14 30.80 4.78 13.38
N LEU A 15 32.13 4.98 13.43
CA LEU A 15 33.12 3.95 13.10
C LEU A 15 33.74 3.25 14.32
N ALA A 16 32.99 3.10 15.41
CA ALA A 16 33.43 2.37 16.59
C ALA A 16 32.25 1.71 17.31
N CYS A 17 31.67 0.66 16.70
CA CYS A 17 30.94 -0.35 17.47
C CYS A 17 31.63 -1.70 17.26
N PRO A 18 32.11 -2.36 18.33
CA PRO A 18 32.88 -3.59 18.21
C PRO A 18 31.99 -4.78 17.86
N ALA A 19 32.58 -5.74 17.15
CA ALA A 19 32.01 -7.03 16.80
C ALA A 19 31.45 -7.79 18.02
N ALA A 20 30.17 -8.13 17.95
CA ALA A 20 29.58 -9.21 18.74
C ALA A 20 29.25 -10.38 17.78
N PRO A 21 29.77 -11.60 18.03
CA PRO A 21 29.38 -12.77 17.27
C PRO A 21 28.18 -13.43 17.95
N ALA A 22 27.15 -13.77 17.16
CA ALA A 22 26.29 -14.95 17.31
C ALA A 22 24.88 -14.64 16.79
N GLY A 23 24.36 -15.58 16.00
CA GLY A 23 22.93 -15.72 15.79
C GLY A 23 22.49 -15.34 14.39
N GLN A 24 22.78 -16.22 13.44
CA GLN A 24 21.86 -16.63 12.37
C GLN A 24 20.68 -15.67 12.13
N THR A 25 20.90 -14.58 11.41
CA THR A 25 19.84 -14.06 10.54
C THR A 25 19.73 -15.03 9.38
N GLY A 26 19.11 -16.18 9.67
CA GLY A 26 18.46 -16.94 8.62
C GLY A 26 17.57 -15.94 7.92
N LEU A 27 17.92 -15.63 6.67
CA LEU A 27 16.94 -15.26 5.65
C LEU A 27 15.94 -16.42 5.65
N ALA A 28 14.98 -16.38 6.58
CA ALA A 28 13.81 -17.20 6.52
C ALA A 28 13.14 -16.72 5.24
N LEU A 29 13.44 -17.40 4.14
CA LEU A 29 12.63 -17.36 2.94
C LEU A 29 11.22 -17.58 3.46
N ALA A 30 10.44 -16.50 3.52
CA ALA A 30 9.08 -16.58 3.99
C ALA A 30 8.44 -17.70 3.18
N ALA A 31 7.98 -18.75 3.86
CA ALA A 31 7.36 -19.87 3.20
C ALA A 31 6.26 -19.32 2.28
N PRO A 32 6.08 -19.88 1.07
CA PRO A 32 5.02 -19.41 0.18
C PRO A 32 3.69 -19.42 0.95
N PRO A 33 2.85 -18.39 0.77
CA PRO A 33 1.64 -18.22 1.57
C PRO A 33 0.73 -19.43 1.43
N GLY A 34 0.24 -19.94 2.57
CA GLY A 34 -0.68 -21.07 2.60
C GLY A 34 -2.13 -20.67 2.28
N PRO A 35 -3.05 -21.64 2.15
CA PRO A 35 -4.48 -21.38 1.87
C PRO A 35 -5.15 -20.42 2.86
N ALA A 36 -4.79 -20.53 4.14
CA ALA A 36 -5.30 -19.67 5.20
C ALA A 36 -4.81 -18.21 5.06
N ASP A 37 -3.54 -18.01 4.69
CA ASP A 37 -2.98 -16.68 4.47
C ASP A 37 -3.60 -16.02 3.25
N LEU A 38 -3.79 -16.79 2.17
CA LEU A 38 -4.50 -16.33 0.96
C LEU A 38 -5.95 -15.93 1.29
N SER A 39 -6.65 -16.71 2.11
CA SER A 39 -8.01 -16.39 2.56
C SER A 39 -8.06 -15.08 3.34
N ARG A 40 -7.11 -14.87 4.28
CA ARG A 40 -6.97 -13.60 5.01
C ARG A 40 -6.62 -12.45 4.07
N SER A 41 -5.81 -12.71 3.05
CA SER A 41 -5.44 -11.75 2.01
C SER A 41 -6.65 -11.28 1.22
N ILE A 42 -7.56 -12.20 0.87
CA ILE A 42 -8.83 -11.90 0.19
C ILE A 42 -9.73 -11.04 1.09
N GLU A 43 -9.89 -11.40 2.36
CA GLU A 43 -10.69 -10.60 3.30
C GLU A 43 -10.14 -9.18 3.46
N THR A 44 -8.83 -9.05 3.54
CA THR A 44 -8.15 -7.76 3.65
C THR A 44 -8.35 -6.93 2.38
N ALA A 45 -8.21 -7.54 1.19
CA ALA A 45 -8.48 -6.87 -0.09
C ALA A 45 -9.95 -6.43 -0.21
N ARG A 46 -10.90 -7.24 0.25
CA ARG A 46 -12.33 -6.89 0.27
C ARG A 46 -12.61 -5.67 1.15
N ARG A 47 -12.00 -5.60 2.34
CA ARG A 47 -12.10 -4.41 3.20
C ARG A 47 -11.51 -3.18 2.51
N GLY A 48 -10.33 -3.31 1.90
CA GLY A 48 -9.71 -2.23 1.12
C GLY A 48 -10.60 -1.71 -0.01
N ILE A 49 -11.27 -2.61 -0.75
CA ILE A 49 -12.24 -2.22 -1.78
C ILE A 49 -13.37 -1.39 -1.16
N ALA A 50 -13.98 -1.86 -0.07
CA ALA A 50 -15.07 -1.14 0.60
C ALA A 50 -14.63 0.25 1.09
N ASP A 51 -13.40 0.37 1.61
CA ASP A 51 -12.84 1.65 2.08
C ASP A 51 -12.60 2.63 0.91
N HIS A 52 -12.10 2.14 -0.22
CA HIS A 52 -11.94 2.94 -1.43
C HIS A 52 -13.30 3.35 -2.02
N GLU A 53 -14.29 2.46 -2.04
CA GLU A 53 -15.65 2.77 -2.49
C GLU A 53 -16.30 3.85 -1.61
N LYS A 54 -16.12 3.77 -0.29
CA LYS A 54 -16.58 4.82 0.64
C LYS A 54 -15.89 6.16 0.38
N THR A 55 -14.58 6.13 0.10
CA THR A 55 -13.82 7.33 -0.26
C THR A 55 -14.36 7.97 -1.54
N ILE A 56 -14.64 7.17 -2.57
CA ILE A 56 -15.26 7.64 -3.82
C ILE A 56 -16.63 8.29 -3.57
N GLN A 57 -17.46 7.68 -2.72
CA GLN A 57 -18.76 8.27 -2.35
C GLN A 57 -18.63 9.61 -1.61
N GLY A 58 -17.59 9.76 -0.78
CA GLY A 58 -17.24 11.04 -0.15
C GLY A 58 -16.94 12.12 -1.20
N TYR A 59 -16.12 11.79 -2.19
CA TYR A 59 -15.82 12.69 -3.31
C TYR A 59 -17.04 13.01 -4.19
N ASP A 60 -17.94 12.04 -4.41
CA ASP A 60 -19.20 12.29 -5.11
C ASP A 60 -20.07 13.30 -4.38
N THR A 61 -20.11 13.20 -3.05
CA THR A 61 -20.84 14.14 -2.20
C THR A 61 -20.22 15.55 -2.28
N GLU A 62 -18.89 15.64 -2.21
CA GLU A 62 -18.17 16.90 -2.36
C GLU A 62 -18.40 17.55 -3.74
N MET A 63 -18.36 16.76 -4.83
CA MET A 63 -18.64 17.25 -6.18
C MET A 63 -20.06 17.79 -6.35
N ARG A 64 -21.05 17.17 -5.69
CA ARG A 64 -22.44 17.66 -5.70
C ARG A 64 -22.58 18.98 -4.93
N GLY A 65 -21.84 19.14 -3.84
CA GLY A 65 -21.81 20.39 -3.06
C GLY A 65 -21.00 21.51 -3.69
N THR A 66 -20.06 21.19 -4.57
CA THR A 66 -19.16 22.17 -5.20
C THR A 66 -19.75 22.67 -6.52
N ALA A 67 -20.34 23.87 -6.51
CA ALA A 67 -20.85 24.53 -7.70
C ALA A 67 -19.68 25.00 -8.61
N ALA A 68 -19.71 24.68 -9.90
CA ALA A 68 -18.63 25.00 -10.85
C ALA A 68 -18.70 26.45 -11.35
N ASN A 69 -19.01 27.39 -10.46
CA ASN A 69 -19.32 28.78 -10.83
C ASN A 69 -18.10 29.69 -10.79
N ASP A 70 -17.04 29.27 -10.10
CA ASP A 70 -15.77 29.99 -9.99
C ASP A 70 -14.57 29.10 -10.36
N PRO A 71 -13.43 29.71 -10.76
CA PRO A 71 -12.24 28.96 -11.18
C PRO A 71 -11.66 28.03 -10.10
N THR A 72 -11.81 28.35 -8.82
CA THR A 72 -11.29 27.52 -7.71
C THR A 72 -12.12 26.25 -7.58
N SER A 73 -13.44 26.39 -7.59
CA SER A 73 -14.36 25.24 -7.58
C SER A 73 -14.18 24.35 -8.81
N ALA A 74 -13.93 24.93 -9.98
CA ALA A 74 -13.64 24.17 -11.19
C ALA A 74 -12.35 23.33 -11.06
N ARG A 75 -11.28 23.91 -10.51
CA ARG A 75 -10.01 23.20 -10.23
C ARG A 75 -10.23 22.08 -9.21
N ARG A 76 -10.95 22.35 -8.13
CA ARG A 76 -11.23 21.33 -7.11
C ARG A 76 -11.99 20.14 -7.67
N ARG A 77 -12.99 20.37 -8.52
CA ARG A 77 -13.71 19.28 -9.20
C ARG A 77 -12.83 18.46 -10.12
N GLU A 78 -11.84 19.09 -10.77
CA GLU A 78 -10.87 18.37 -11.59
C GLU A 78 -9.93 17.51 -10.75
N GLU A 79 -9.40 18.04 -9.65
CA GLU A 79 -8.62 17.25 -8.69
C GLU A 79 -9.41 16.04 -8.19
N ILE A 80 -10.69 16.22 -7.86
CA ILE A 80 -11.55 15.11 -7.44
C ILE A 80 -11.71 14.07 -8.54
N ARG A 81 -11.82 14.45 -9.82
CA ARG A 81 -11.89 13.46 -10.92
C ARG A 81 -10.63 12.61 -11.00
N ILE A 82 -9.46 13.23 -10.85
CA ILE A 82 -8.17 12.53 -10.86
C ILE A 82 -8.08 11.57 -9.67
N LEU A 83 -8.44 12.04 -8.46
CA LEU A 83 -8.44 11.21 -7.25
C LEU A 83 -9.41 10.03 -7.36
N LYS A 84 -10.62 10.25 -7.87
CA LYS A 84 -11.59 9.16 -8.12
C LYS A 84 -11.02 8.13 -9.09
N GLN A 85 -10.37 8.57 -10.18
CA GLN A 85 -9.77 7.64 -11.13
C GLN A 85 -8.65 6.81 -10.48
N HIS A 86 -7.85 7.40 -9.59
CA HIS A 86 -6.86 6.65 -8.82
C HIS A 86 -7.52 5.54 -7.98
N TYR A 87 -8.54 5.85 -7.17
CA TYR A 87 -9.20 4.84 -6.34
C TYR A 87 -9.91 3.75 -7.15
N VAL A 88 -10.45 4.07 -8.33
CA VAL A 88 -11.01 3.06 -9.24
C VAL A 88 -9.92 2.07 -9.67
N ARG A 89 -8.73 2.56 -10.04
CA ARG A 89 -7.60 1.69 -10.41
C ARG A 89 -7.13 0.82 -9.24
N GLU A 90 -7.07 1.37 -8.03
CA GLU A 90 -6.74 0.59 -6.82
C GLU A 90 -7.77 -0.52 -6.56
N ILE A 91 -9.06 -0.22 -6.71
CA ILE A 91 -10.14 -1.23 -6.61
C ILE A 91 -9.96 -2.33 -7.67
N GLU A 92 -9.66 -1.97 -8.91
CA GLU A 92 -9.42 -2.93 -9.98
C GLU A 92 -8.22 -3.84 -9.68
N ALA A 93 -7.12 -3.27 -9.16
CA ALA A 93 -5.95 -4.04 -8.74
C ALA A 93 -6.28 -5.01 -7.61
N LEU A 94 -7.04 -4.58 -6.59
CA LEU A 94 -7.50 -5.44 -5.50
C LEU A 94 -8.44 -6.55 -5.99
N ARG A 95 -9.34 -6.26 -6.94
CA ARG A 95 -10.22 -7.27 -7.56
C ARG A 95 -9.41 -8.31 -8.32
N ALA A 96 -8.41 -7.89 -9.11
CA ALA A 96 -7.52 -8.80 -9.81
C ALA A 96 -6.73 -9.69 -8.82
N LYS A 97 -6.23 -9.11 -7.73
CA LYS A 97 -5.55 -9.83 -6.66
C LYS A 97 -6.45 -10.88 -6.00
N ILE A 98 -7.71 -10.55 -5.70
CA ILE A 98 -8.67 -11.51 -5.13
C ILE A 98 -8.87 -12.70 -6.07
N ILE A 99 -9.01 -12.45 -7.37
CA ILE A 99 -9.17 -13.52 -8.37
C ILE A 99 -7.92 -14.43 -8.39
N ASP A 100 -6.73 -13.85 -8.36
CA ASP A 100 -5.46 -14.59 -8.31
C ASP A 100 -5.33 -15.44 -7.03
N ASP A 101 -5.64 -14.86 -5.87
CA ASP A 101 -5.60 -15.57 -4.59
C ASP A 101 -6.60 -16.74 -4.56
N TYR A 102 -7.80 -16.56 -5.12
CA TYR A 102 -8.78 -17.65 -5.25
C TYR A 102 -8.29 -18.78 -6.14
N LYS A 103 -7.65 -18.46 -7.27
CA LYS A 103 -7.06 -19.49 -8.16
C LYS A 103 -6.00 -20.30 -7.43
N LYS A 104 -5.12 -19.66 -6.66
CA LYS A 104 -4.09 -20.36 -5.87
C LYS A 104 -4.69 -21.25 -4.79
N ILE A 105 -5.74 -20.81 -4.10
CA ILE A 105 -6.47 -21.66 -3.14
C ILE A 105 -7.05 -22.89 -3.83
N GLN A 106 -7.60 -22.73 -5.04
CA GLN A 106 -8.11 -23.86 -5.81
C GLN A 106 -6.98 -24.82 -6.20
N GLU A 107 -5.82 -24.32 -6.62
CA GLU A 107 -4.65 -25.16 -6.90
C GLU A 107 -4.17 -25.95 -5.66
N PHE A 108 -4.19 -25.36 -4.47
CA PHE A 108 -3.89 -26.08 -3.23
C PHE A 108 -4.89 -27.21 -3.00
N ARG A 109 -6.18 -26.93 -3.18
CA ARG A 109 -7.26 -27.92 -3.03
C ARG A 109 -7.11 -29.08 -4.02
N ASP A 110 -6.80 -28.79 -5.28
CA ASP A 110 -6.60 -29.80 -6.32
C ASP A 110 -5.38 -30.69 -6.03
N ARG A 111 -4.40 -30.18 -5.28
CA ARG A 111 -3.24 -30.93 -4.77
C ARG A 111 -3.52 -31.66 -3.44
N GLY A 112 -4.75 -31.61 -2.93
CA GLY A 112 -5.14 -32.24 -1.66
C GLY A 112 -4.66 -31.50 -0.41
N VAL A 113 -4.20 -30.25 -0.56
CA VAL A 113 -3.79 -29.38 0.55
C VAL A 113 -5.00 -28.55 0.97
N GLN A 114 -5.46 -28.72 2.21
CA GLN A 114 -6.58 -27.97 2.80
C GLN A 114 -6.08 -26.94 3.81
#